data_AF-A0AAV6CGX3-F1
#
_entry.id   AF-A0AAV6CGX3-F1
#
_cell.length_a   1.000
_cell.length_b   1.000
_cell.length_c   1.000
_cell.angle_alpha   90.00
_cell.angle_beta   90.00
_cell.angle_gamma   90.00
#
_symmetry.space_group_name_H-M   'P 1'
#
loop_
_entity.id
_entity.type
_entity.pdbx_description
1 polymer ?
#
loop_
_entity_poly.entity_id
_entity_poly.type
_entity_poly.pdbx_seq_one_letter_code
_entity_poly.pdbx_strand_id
1 'polypeptide(L)'
;MNSDLEIQAYLDNELTSAQARQVALRMDKDADAERLFRELRAVKKALAEAEPEHKLTEPREFYFAQIVQRIDRAEALAAEQRVEVPWWRRAIAPIAGVAAVSAVAFLLARTATPTTNFAQETGPRTHESGAITFRSHADGMTIVWIDGQKE
;
A
#
# COMPACT_ATOMS: atom_id res chain seq x y z
N MET A 1 -26.06 6.75 -3.58
CA MET A 1 -24.85 7.55 -3.84
C MET A 1 -24.71 8.53 -2.68
N ASN A 2 -23.50 8.81 -2.18
CA ASN A 2 -23.34 9.72 -1.04
C ASN A 2 -23.71 11.15 -1.46
N SER A 3 -24.61 11.77 -0.70
CA SER A 3 -25.21 13.08 -0.94
C SER A 3 -24.20 14.23 -1.08
N ASP A 4 -23.04 14.07 -0.45
CA ASP A 4 -21.99 15.07 -0.36
C ASP A 4 -21.06 15.01 -1.59
N LEU A 5 -20.84 13.80 -2.11
CA LEU A 5 -20.08 13.59 -3.35
C LEU A 5 -20.80 14.19 -4.56
N GLU A 6 -22.14 14.20 -4.56
CA GLU A 6 -22.91 14.85 -5.62
C GLU A 6 -22.74 16.37 -5.60
N ILE A 7 -22.62 16.99 -4.43
CA ILE A 7 -22.35 18.42 -4.30
C ILE A 7 -20.92 18.74 -4.75
N GLN A 8 -19.96 17.88 -4.42
CA GLN A 8 -18.59 18.01 -4.92
C GLN A 8 -18.53 17.87 -6.45
N ALA A 9 -19.12 16.82 -7.01
CA ALA A 9 -19.19 16.62 -8.47
C ALA A 9 -19.93 17.76 -9.18
N TYR A 10 -20.93 18.37 -8.53
CA TYR A 10 -21.58 19.59 -9.02
C TYR A 10 -20.61 20.78 -9.07
N LEU A 11 -19.83 21.01 -8.01
CA LEU A 11 -18.80 22.07 -7.96
C LEU A 11 -17.68 21.86 -8.98
N ASP A 12 -17.38 20.61 -9.33
CA ASP A 12 -16.34 20.22 -10.29
C ASP A 12 -16.85 20.10 -11.73
N ASN A 13 -18.14 20.38 -11.99
CA ASN A 13 -18.80 20.26 -13.29
C ASN A 13 -18.76 18.84 -13.90
N GLU A 14 -18.72 17.81 -13.07
CA GLU A 14 -18.67 16.41 -13.52
C GLU A 14 -20.08 15.78 -13.69
N LEU A 15 -21.13 16.49 -13.27
CA LEU A 15 -22.50 16.02 -13.39
C LEU A 15 -23.10 16.29 -14.77
N THR A 16 -23.97 15.38 -15.22
CA THR A 16 -24.83 15.66 -16.37
C THR A 16 -25.78 16.81 -16.07
N SER A 17 -26.28 17.50 -17.10
CA SER A 17 -27.19 18.65 -16.93
C SER A 17 -28.45 18.31 -16.12
N ALA A 18 -28.95 17.07 -16.21
CA ALA A 18 -30.10 16.60 -15.44
C ALA A 18 -29.76 16.46 -13.94
N GLN A 19 -28.62 15.84 -13.63
CA GLN A 19 -28.16 15.66 -12.25
C GLN A 19 -27.80 17.00 -11.61
N ALA A 20 -27.12 17.88 -12.34
CA ALA A 20 -26.77 19.22 -11.86
C ALA A 20 -28.01 20.02 -11.45
N ARG A 21 -29.12 19.88 -12.20
CA ARG A 21 -30.41 20.52 -11.87
C ARG A 21 -31.03 19.96 -10.60
N GLN A 22 -30.93 18.64 -10.39
CA GLN A 22 -31.44 17.99 -9.17
C GLN A 22 -30.65 18.44 -7.93
N VAL A 23 -29.32 18.50 -8.03
CA VAL A 23 -28.46 18.97 -6.94
C VAL A 23 -28.74 20.44 -6.62
N ALA A 24 -28.89 21.30 -7.63
CA ALA A 24 -29.26 22.70 -7.42
C ALA A 24 -30.62 22.85 -6.69
N LEU A 25 -31.65 22.13 -7.16
CA LEU A 25 -32.97 22.15 -6.51
C LEU A 25 -32.95 21.61 -5.07
N ARG A 26 -32.01 20.71 -4.75
CA ARG A 26 -31.82 20.22 -3.39
C ARG A 26 -31.15 21.27 -2.52
N MET A 27 -30.10 21.93 -3.01
CA MET A 27 -29.44 23.02 -2.29
C MET A 27 -30.39 24.18 -1.98
N ASP A 28 -31.37 24.45 -2.85
CA ASP A 28 -32.42 25.46 -2.58
C ASP A 28 -33.34 25.09 -1.40
N LYS A 29 -33.44 23.80 -1.06
CA LYS A 29 -34.36 23.29 -0.02
C LYS A 29 -33.65 22.85 1.25
N ASP A 30 -32.35 22.59 1.18
CA ASP A 30 -31.54 22.01 2.23
C ASP A 30 -30.39 22.97 2.56
N ALA A 31 -30.54 23.66 3.70
CA ALA A 31 -29.55 24.63 4.17
C ALA A 31 -28.20 23.98 4.52
N ASP A 32 -28.18 22.70 4.89
CA ASP A 32 -26.93 21.98 5.15
C ASP A 32 -26.19 21.69 3.85
N ALA A 33 -26.91 21.28 2.80
CA ALA A 33 -26.35 21.10 1.46
C ALA A 33 -25.79 22.42 0.88
N GLU A 34 -26.52 23.53 1.05
CA GLU A 34 -26.04 24.84 0.62
C GLU A 34 -24.79 25.29 1.41
N ARG A 35 -24.77 25.04 2.73
CA ARG A 35 -23.60 25.33 3.57
C ARG A 35 -22.38 24.53 3.11
N LEU A 36 -22.53 23.22 2.90
CA LEU A 36 -21.44 22.36 2.42
C LEU A 36 -20.89 22.85 1.08
N PHE A 37 -21.77 23.21 0.13
CA PHE A 37 -21.33 23.77 -1.15
C PHE A 37 -20.49 25.04 -0.98
N ARG A 38 -20.91 25.96 -0.09
CA ARG A 38 -20.15 27.19 0.19
C ARG A 38 -18.78 26.89 0.79
N GLU A 39 -18.70 25.96 1.73
CA GLU A 39 -17.44 25.53 2.34
C GLU A 39 -16.49 24.90 1.31
N LEU A 40 -16.98 23.96 0.50
CA LEU A 40 -16.20 23.34 -0.58
C LEU A 40 -15.70 24.36 -1.59
N ARG A 41 -16.56 25.33 -1.98
CA ARG A 41 -16.17 26.42 -2.87
C ARG A 41 -15.08 27.31 -2.26
N ALA A 42 -15.14 27.59 -0.96
CA ALA A 42 -14.12 28.35 -0.26
C ALA A 42 -12.79 27.60 -0.22
N VAL A 43 -12.79 26.30 0.04
CA VAL A 43 -11.60 25.45 0.01
C VAL A 43 -11.00 25.40 -1.40
N LYS A 44 -11.81 25.18 -2.44
CA LYS A 44 -11.35 25.18 -3.84
C LYS A 44 -10.68 26.50 -4.22
N LYS A 45 -11.25 27.62 -3.77
CA LYS A 45 -10.66 28.95 -3.97
C LYS A 45 -9.33 29.10 -3.23
N ALA A 46 -9.28 28.73 -1.95
CA ALA A 46 -8.06 28.82 -1.14
C ALA A 46 -6.93 27.96 -1.72
N LEU A 47 -7.25 26.76 -2.23
CA LEU A 47 -6.29 25.89 -2.89
C LEU A 47 -5.76 26.50 -4.18
N ALA A 48 -6.63 27.07 -5.02
CA ALA A 48 -6.22 27.74 -6.26
C ALA A 48 -5.34 28.97 -6.01
N GLU A 49 -5.52 29.67 -4.88
CA GLU A 49 -4.65 30.78 -4.48
C GLU A 49 -3.30 30.30 -3.91
N ALA A 50 -3.27 29.12 -3.28
CA ALA A 50 -2.07 28.53 -2.68
C ALA A 50 -1.22 27.71 -3.66
N GLU A 51 -1.78 27.31 -4.81
CA GLU A 51 -1.08 26.60 -5.88
C GLU A 51 -0.84 27.54 -7.07
N PRO A 52 0.21 28.38 -7.03
CA PRO A 52 0.54 29.23 -8.16
C PRO A 52 0.84 28.37 -9.40
N GLU A 53 0.15 28.66 -10.50
CA GLU A 53 0.44 28.06 -11.79
C GLU A 53 1.88 28.41 -12.21
N HIS A 54 2.77 27.43 -12.10
CA HIS A 54 4.12 27.57 -12.62
C HIS A 54 4.09 27.29 -14.11
N LYS A 55 4.27 28.33 -14.92
CA LYS A 55 4.52 28.15 -16.35
C LYS A 55 5.88 27.51 -16.53
N LEU A 56 5.89 26.27 -16.97
CA LEU A 56 7.12 25.61 -17.39
C LEU A 56 7.65 26.34 -18.63
N THR A 57 8.94 26.70 -18.60
CA THR A 57 9.61 27.37 -19.72
C THR A 57 9.78 26.43 -20.90
N GLU A 58 10.00 25.15 -20.61
CA GLU A 58 10.26 24.11 -21.60
C GLU A 58 9.00 23.28 -21.87
N PRO A 59 8.88 22.68 -23.07
CA PRO A 59 7.78 21.78 -23.39
C PRO A 59 7.77 20.55 -22.48
N ARG A 60 6.59 19.97 -22.28
CA ARG A 60 6.39 18.79 -21.42
C ARG A 60 7.34 17.65 -21.79
N GLU A 61 7.54 17.42 -23.08
CA GLU A 61 8.38 16.35 -23.64
C GLU A 61 9.84 16.46 -23.16
N PHE A 62 10.34 17.67 -22.95
CA PHE A 62 11.71 17.90 -22.46
C PHE A 62 11.91 17.31 -21.06
N TYR A 63 10.98 17.57 -20.13
CA TYR A 63 11.07 17.05 -18.77
C TYR A 63 10.88 15.53 -18.72
N PHE A 64 9.93 14.99 -19.50
CA PHE A 64 9.71 13.55 -19.56
C PHE A 64 10.93 12.82 -20.14
N ALA A 65 11.59 13.38 -21.16
CA ALA A 65 12.83 12.83 -21.69
C ALA A 65 13.94 12.78 -20.61
N GLN A 66 14.07 13.82 -19.78
CA GLN A 66 15.03 13.81 -18.67
C GLN A 66 14.70 12.76 -17.60
N ILE A 67 13.40 12.58 -17.28
CA ILE A 67 12.96 11.57 -16.31
C ILE A 67 13.35 10.18 -16.82
N VAL A 68 13.02 9.86 -18.06
CA VAL A 68 13.37 8.58 -18.70
C VAL A 68 14.89 8.36 -18.65
N GLN A 69 15.68 9.33 -19.11
CA GLN A 69 17.14 9.21 -19.09
C GLN A 69 17.72 8.99 -17.68
N ARG A 70 17.15 9.63 -16.66
CA ARG A 70 17.60 9.46 -15.27
C ARG A 70 17.24 8.07 -14.72
N ILE A 71 16.07 7.55 -15.07
CA ILE A 71 15.66 6.19 -14.74
C ILE A 71 16.61 5.19 -15.39
N ASP A 72 16.80 5.29 -16.71
CA ASP A 72 17.66 4.39 -17.47
C ASP A 72 19.09 4.38 -16.91
N ARG A 73 19.62 5.56 -16.55
CA ARG A 73 20.95 5.69 -15.93
C ARG A 73 21.00 5.05 -14.55
N ALA A 74 19.97 5.23 -13.73
CA ALA A 74 19.91 4.62 -12.40
C ALA A 74 19.84 3.09 -12.49
N GLU A 75 19.10 2.55 -13.46
CA GLU A 75 19.02 1.11 -13.71
C GLU A 75 20.34 0.54 -14.20
N ALA A 76 21.02 1.23 -15.12
CA ALA A 76 22.35 0.82 -15.60
C ALA A 76 23.37 0.74 -14.45
N LEU A 77 23.41 1.75 -13.57
CA LEU A 77 24.29 1.75 -12.40
C LEU A 77 23.94 0.64 -11.39
N ALA A 78 22.65 0.33 -11.22
CA ALA A 78 22.21 -0.78 -10.37
C ALA A 78 22.60 -2.15 -10.95
N ALA A 79 22.62 -2.30 -12.28
CA ALA A 79 23.06 -3.52 -12.94
C ALA A 79 24.58 -3.75 -12.77
N GLU A 80 25.39 -2.70 -12.86
CA GLU A 80 26.84 -2.76 -12.66
C GLU A 80 27.24 -3.10 -11.20
N GLN A 81 26.40 -2.74 -10.23
CA GLN A 81 26.64 -3.04 -8.80
C GLN A 81 26.23 -4.47 -8.38
N ARG A 82 25.80 -5.32 -9.30
CA ARG A 82 25.54 -6.73 -8.98
C ARG A 82 26.84 -7.42 -8.58
N VAL A 83 27.02 -7.61 -7.28
CA VAL A 83 28.08 -8.46 -6.73
C VAL A 83 27.86 -9.88 -7.25
N GLU A 84 28.78 -10.37 -8.08
CA GLU A 84 28.75 -11.75 -8.52
C GLU A 84 28.95 -12.68 -7.32
N VAL A 85 27.85 -13.28 -6.85
CA VAL A 85 27.93 -14.33 -5.84
C VAL A 85 28.42 -15.59 -6.54
N PRO A 86 29.59 -16.13 -6.18
CA PRO A 86 30.13 -17.29 -6.87
C PRO A 86 29.20 -18.49 -6.68
N TRP A 87 29.01 -19.27 -7.76
CA TRP A 87 28.03 -20.36 -7.84
C TRP A 87 28.15 -21.40 -6.72
N TRP A 88 29.37 -21.65 -6.22
CA TRP A 88 29.62 -22.58 -5.11
C TRP A 88 28.98 -22.12 -3.80
N ARG A 89 28.85 -20.80 -3.55
CA ARG A 89 28.14 -20.29 -2.35
C ARG A 89 26.67 -20.63 -2.40
N ARG A 90 26.05 -20.63 -3.60
CA ARG A 90 24.66 -21.07 -3.78
C ARG A 90 24.50 -22.58 -3.54
N ALA A 91 25.52 -23.38 -3.83
CA ALA A 91 25.53 -24.81 -3.56
C ALA A 91 25.72 -25.14 -2.07
N ILE A 92 26.55 -24.36 -1.35
CA ILE A 92 26.86 -24.60 0.08
C ILE A 92 25.83 -23.98 1.02
N ALA A 93 25.15 -22.89 0.63
CA ALA A 93 24.14 -22.21 1.44
C ALA A 93 23.04 -23.14 2.02
N PRO A 94 22.38 -24.02 1.23
CA PRO A 94 21.36 -24.91 1.78
C PRO A 94 21.96 -25.94 2.75
N ILE A 95 23.18 -26.43 2.48
CA ILE A 95 23.88 -27.38 3.34
C ILE A 95 24.22 -26.74 4.69
N ALA A 96 24.73 -25.50 4.67
CA ALA A 96 25.04 -24.75 5.88
C ALA A 96 23.79 -24.47 6.73
N GLY A 97 22.66 -24.15 6.09
CA GLY A 97 21.38 -23.96 6.77
C GLY A 97 20.89 -25.22 7.47
N VAL A 98 20.90 -26.36 6.77
CA VAL A 98 20.53 -27.65 7.37
C VAL A 98 21.47 -28.02 8.51
N ALA A 99 22.79 -27.88 8.32
CA ALA A 99 23.78 -28.20 9.34
C ALA A 99 23.60 -27.34 10.61
N ALA A 100 23.30 -26.04 10.47
CA ALA A 100 23.04 -25.16 11.59
C ALA A 100 21.77 -25.58 12.36
N VAL A 101 20.67 -25.85 11.65
CA VAL A 101 19.41 -26.32 12.28
C VAL A 101 19.62 -27.67 12.98
N SER A 102 20.30 -28.61 12.34
CA SER A 102 20.62 -29.91 12.93
C SER A 102 21.52 -29.79 14.16
N ALA A 103 22.52 -28.90 14.13
CA ALA A 103 23.38 -28.65 15.28
C ALA A 103 22.59 -28.06 16.46
N VAL A 104 21.70 -27.11 16.22
CA VAL A 104 20.81 -26.53 17.24
C VAL A 104 19.87 -27.59 17.80
N ALA A 105 19.21 -28.37 16.95
CA ALA A 105 18.30 -29.44 17.37
C ALA A 105 19.02 -30.51 18.20
N PHE A 106 20.25 -30.88 17.79
CA PHE A 106 21.08 -31.82 18.54
C PHE A 106 21.49 -31.27 19.90
N LEU A 107 21.83 -29.97 19.99
CA LEU A 107 22.14 -29.33 21.27
C LEU A 107 20.93 -29.33 22.21
N LEU A 108 19.75 -28.97 21.69
CA LEU A 108 18.50 -28.94 22.44
C LEU A 108 18.10 -30.34 22.91
N ALA A 109 18.28 -31.37 22.07
CA ALA A 109 18.00 -32.76 22.42
C ALA A 109 18.91 -33.27 23.56
N ARG A 110 20.16 -32.77 23.67
CA ARG A 110 21.05 -33.10 24.79
C ARG A 110 20.62 -32.48 26.12
N THR A 111 19.92 -31.35 26.08
CA THR A 111 19.41 -30.67 27.29
C THR A 111 18.00 -31.11 27.67
N ALA A 112 17.31 -31.84 26.79
CA ALA A 112 15.94 -32.30 27.02
C ALA A 112 15.94 -33.57 27.89
N THR A 113 15.48 -33.45 29.14
CA THR A 113 15.01 -34.60 29.91
C THR A 113 13.74 -35.18 29.25
N PRO A 114 13.63 -36.52 29.09
CA PRO A 114 12.49 -37.13 28.41
C PRO A 114 11.24 -37.04 29.29
N THR A 115 10.48 -35.94 29.18
CA THR A 115 9.08 -35.90 29.62
C THR A 115 8.21 -36.35 28.46
N THR A 116 7.81 -37.62 28.49
CA THR A 116 6.74 -38.16 27.64
C THR A 116 5.40 -37.57 28.07
N ASN A 117 5.08 -36.39 27.55
CA ASN A 117 3.71 -35.87 27.52
C ASN A 117 3.30 -35.71 26.06
N PHE A 118 2.81 -36.80 25.48
CA PHE A 118 1.97 -36.78 24.28
C PHE A 118 0.57 -36.32 24.69
N ALA A 119 0.34 -35.01 24.71
CA ALA A 119 -0.97 -34.37 24.56
C ALA A 119 -0.80 -32.87 24.74
N GLN A 120 -0.42 -32.17 23.68
CA GLN A 120 -0.88 -30.79 23.53
C GLN A 120 -0.99 -30.48 22.05
N GLU A 121 -2.21 -30.63 21.54
CA GLU A 121 -2.63 -29.99 20.31
C GLU A 121 -2.32 -28.50 20.42
N THR A 122 -1.32 -28.04 19.68
CA THR A 122 -1.12 -26.64 19.38
C THR A 122 -2.27 -26.19 18.48
N GLY A 123 -3.42 -25.89 19.10
CA GLY A 123 -4.37 -24.94 18.53
C GLY A 123 -3.65 -23.62 18.25
N PRO A 124 -4.10 -22.83 17.27
CA PRO A 124 -3.46 -21.56 16.93
C PRO A 124 -3.35 -20.73 18.20
N ARG A 125 -2.12 -20.50 18.66
CA ARG A 125 -1.82 -19.48 19.66
C ARG A 125 -2.12 -18.14 19.00
N THR A 126 -3.33 -17.66 19.22
CA THR A 126 -3.68 -16.25 19.05
C THR A 126 -2.93 -15.48 20.12
N HIS A 127 -1.66 -15.16 19.86
CA HIS A 127 -1.00 -14.07 20.55
C HIS A 127 -1.30 -12.80 19.77
N GLU A 128 -2.24 -12.02 20.31
CA GLU A 128 -2.33 -10.55 20.22
C GLU A 128 -1.58 -9.90 19.06
N SER A 129 -2.14 -10.04 17.87
CA SER A 129 -2.04 -9.11 16.76
C SER A 129 -3.06 -9.61 15.75
N GLY A 130 -4.10 -8.83 15.48
CA GLY A 130 -5.25 -9.20 14.64
C GLY A 130 -4.88 -9.36 13.18
N ALA A 131 -3.90 -10.18 12.84
CA ALA A 131 -3.42 -10.39 11.49
C ALA A 131 -3.57 -11.85 11.07
N ILE A 132 -4.42 -12.11 10.07
CA ILE A 132 -4.53 -13.42 9.41
C ILE A 132 -3.77 -13.32 8.08
N THR A 133 -2.73 -14.14 7.92
CA THR A 133 -1.97 -14.22 6.67
C THR A 133 -2.34 -15.48 5.90
N PHE A 134 -2.82 -15.32 4.67
CA PHE A 134 -3.08 -16.40 3.73
C PHE A 134 -2.09 -16.32 2.56
N ARG A 135 -1.49 -17.46 2.19
CA ARG A 135 -0.55 -17.55 1.07
C ARG A 135 -1.02 -18.58 0.05
N SER A 136 -1.32 -18.14 -1.17
CA SER A 136 -1.57 -19.03 -2.31
C SER A 136 -0.26 -19.25 -3.07
N HIS A 137 0.24 -20.49 -3.06
CA HIS A 137 1.43 -20.87 -3.83
C HIS A 137 1.17 -20.99 -5.34
N ALA A 138 -0.07 -21.27 -5.75
CA ALA A 138 -0.45 -21.40 -7.15
C ALA A 138 -0.47 -20.04 -7.87
N ASP A 139 -0.90 -19.00 -7.16
CA ASP A 139 -1.08 -17.65 -7.73
C ASP A 139 0.07 -16.70 -7.36
N GLY A 140 1.07 -17.17 -6.61
CA GLY A 140 2.17 -16.34 -6.11
C GLY A 140 1.73 -15.18 -5.21
N MET A 141 0.54 -15.29 -4.60
CA MET A 141 -0.12 -14.20 -3.88
C MET A 141 -0.10 -14.41 -2.38
N THR A 142 0.14 -13.34 -1.62
CA THR A 142 0.02 -13.31 -0.16
C THR A 142 -0.98 -12.24 0.24
N ILE A 143 -2.01 -12.64 0.98
CA ILE A 143 -3.05 -11.77 1.51
C ILE A 143 -2.82 -11.64 3.01
N VAL A 144 -2.75 -10.42 3.51
CA VAL A 144 -2.65 -10.11 4.92
C VAL A 144 -3.89 -9.31 5.31
N TRP A 145 -4.78 -9.90 6.11
CA TRP A 145 -5.87 -9.16 6.74
C TRP A 145 -5.42 -8.65 8.09
N ILE A 146 -5.54 -7.34 8.32
CA ILE A 146 -5.29 -6.71 9.61
C ILE A 146 -6.63 -6.19 10.13
N ASP A 147 -7.08 -6.72 11.26
CA ASP A 147 -8.27 -6.26 11.97
C ASP A 147 -7.89 -4.99 12.77
N GLY A 148 -8.44 -3.87 12.34
CA GLY A 148 -8.25 -2.59 13.02
C GLY A 148 -9.24 -2.50 14.18
N GLN A 149 -8.78 -2.77 15.40
CA GLN A 149 -9.51 -2.37 16.60
C GLN A 149 -9.65 -0.85 16.59
N LYS A 150 -10.88 -0.36 16.38
CA LYS A 150 -11.24 1.03 16.67
C LYS A 150 -11.37 1.17 18.18
N GLU A 151 -10.52 1.98 18.80
CA GLU A 151 -10.77 2.56 20.13
C GLU A 151 -11.93 3.57 20.08
#